data_AF-A0A1H7BJX8-F1
#
_entry.id   AF-A0A1H7BJX8-F1
#
_cell.length_a   1.000
_cell.length_b   1.000
_cell.length_c   1.000
_cell.angle_alpha   90.00
_cell.angle_beta   90.00
_cell.angle_gamma   90.00
#
_symmetry.space_group_name_H-M   'P 1'
#
loop_
_entity.id
_entity.type
_entity.pdbx_description
1 polymer ?
#
loop_
_entity_poly.entity_id
_entity_poly.type
_entity_poly.pdbx_seq_one_letter_code
_entity_poly.pdbx_strand_id
1 'polypeptide(L)'
;MNPFFTFANQKCSRKNFLQISIGAAAAVALMKMPSLSAAAQIEFTPIPLAQCPTDPLIIAQKSQNVQNAYKKVLTFVNKITDRTLREKVLAIIQYPAPTVMEQYTSNSSVERTYQKLLQKKLVDPAIITWETLFPPYQKPTKPVQLFISAPGSGYSSHHSYPGGLAIHTAINLGIADAICSIYQDTLSYEVNRDVVLAAEALHDLAKPWVFQWNTDGSCLKELTIAGTGSHHILSIAESIHRKLPAEVIVAQACAHNHPGTPKDEADVVSWIQSSSIIAGVDPVALGLLAPDGKTLPLPHKQEGYITHLGDHDFVISVPAAQNSIQLLKKLAQTDYGMSSTDLETIRFNKFRNYIGAQLSFMQLNHTAASPDPSAGIKNLVAQVITK
;
A
#
# COMPACT_ATOMS: atom_id res chain seq x y z
N MET A 1 6.91 -62.42 21.39
CA MET A 1 5.78 -62.82 22.27
C MET A 1 5.78 -61.90 23.48
N ASN A 2 4.63 -61.29 23.77
CA ASN A 2 4.30 -60.38 24.90
C ASN A 2 4.68 -60.97 26.28
N PRO A 3 4.76 -60.21 27.42
CA PRO A 3 3.71 -59.28 27.85
C PRO A 3 4.07 -58.05 28.74
N PHE A 4 3.21 -57.02 28.64
CA PHE A 4 2.59 -56.18 29.68
C PHE A 4 3.39 -55.73 30.92
N PHE A 5 3.56 -54.41 31.06
CA PHE A 5 3.66 -53.73 32.36
C PHE A 5 2.42 -52.85 32.61
N THR A 6 1.88 -53.02 33.81
CA THR A 6 0.71 -52.38 34.42
C THR A 6 0.97 -50.91 34.72
N PHE A 7 0.04 -50.02 34.34
CA PHE A 7 0.00 -48.65 34.86
C PHE A 7 -0.64 -48.65 36.26
N ALA A 8 0.18 -48.38 37.28
CA ALA A 8 -0.30 -48.02 38.60
C ALA A 8 -0.73 -46.55 38.62
N ASN A 9 -1.97 -46.32 39.04
CA ASN A 9 -2.62 -45.03 39.21
C ASN A 9 -1.92 -44.24 40.34
N GLN A 10 -1.13 -43.21 40.03
CA GLN A 10 -0.72 -42.19 41.00
C GLN A 10 -1.50 -40.90 40.76
N LYS A 11 -2.48 -40.64 41.66
CA LYS A 11 -3.18 -39.35 41.75
C LYS A 11 -2.18 -38.25 42.10
N CYS A 12 -1.85 -37.39 41.15
CA CYS A 12 -1.08 -36.18 41.41
C CYS A 12 -1.94 -35.20 42.22
N SER A 13 -1.56 -34.94 43.48
CA SER A 13 -2.27 -33.95 44.33
C SER A 13 -1.76 -32.54 44.03
N ARG A 14 -2.65 -31.53 44.18
CA ARG A 14 -2.36 -30.09 43.98
C ARG A 14 -1.10 -29.57 44.72
N LYS A 15 -0.66 -30.24 45.79
CA LYS A 15 0.58 -29.88 46.52
C LYS A 15 1.86 -30.21 45.75
N ASN A 16 1.88 -31.26 44.92
CA ASN A 16 3.09 -31.65 44.17
C ASN A 16 3.35 -30.75 42.95
N PHE A 17 2.30 -30.12 42.40
CA PHE A 17 2.42 -29.19 41.28
C PHE A 17 3.07 -27.85 41.67
N LEU A 18 2.86 -27.41 42.92
CA LEU A 18 3.39 -26.16 43.46
C LEU A 18 4.86 -26.24 43.89
N GLN A 19 5.41 -27.44 44.14
CA GLN A 19 6.82 -27.60 44.50
C GLN A 19 7.74 -27.67 43.27
N ILE A 20 7.24 -28.02 42.09
CA ILE A 20 8.01 -28.00 40.83
C ILE A 20 8.15 -26.56 40.28
N SER A 21 7.31 -25.62 40.72
CA SER A 21 7.26 -24.26 40.17
C SER A 21 8.29 -23.28 40.73
N ILE A 22 8.95 -23.59 41.86
CA ILE A 22 9.90 -22.67 42.50
C ILE A 22 11.28 -22.72 41.81
N GLY A 23 11.68 -23.87 41.26
CA GLY A 23 12.96 -24.02 40.53
C GLY A 23 12.92 -23.57 39.07
N ALA A 24 11.74 -23.59 38.43
CA ALA A 24 11.59 -23.20 37.02
C ALA A 24 11.52 -21.68 36.81
N ALA A 25 11.11 -20.91 37.83
CA ALA A 25 10.97 -19.46 37.72
C ALA A 25 12.31 -18.74 37.51
N ALA A 26 13.41 -19.27 38.05
CA ALA A 26 14.74 -18.69 37.86
C ALA A 26 15.32 -18.94 36.46
N ALA A 27 14.93 -20.03 35.79
CA ALA A 27 15.41 -20.34 34.44
C ALA A 27 14.68 -19.55 33.34
N VAL A 28 13.42 -19.15 33.57
CA VAL A 28 12.66 -18.32 32.62
C VAL A 28 13.15 -16.87 32.59
N ALA A 29 13.74 -16.36 33.67
CA ALA A 29 14.30 -15.01 33.73
C ALA A 29 15.55 -14.79 32.84
N LEU A 30 16.19 -15.87 32.37
CA LEU A 30 17.37 -15.82 31.48
C LEU A 30 17.03 -15.98 29.99
N MET A 31 15.77 -16.27 29.65
CA MET A 31 15.31 -16.05 28.29
C MET A 31 15.20 -14.54 28.11
N LYS A 32 16.10 -13.97 27.30
CA LYS A 32 15.90 -12.65 26.70
C LYS A 32 14.57 -12.71 25.94
N MET A 33 13.47 -12.47 26.64
CA MET A 33 12.21 -12.07 26.03
C MET A 33 12.61 -10.92 25.11
N PRO A 34 12.40 -11.01 23.79
CA PRO A 34 12.56 -9.84 22.95
C PRO A 34 11.73 -8.77 23.62
N SER A 35 12.38 -7.67 24.02
CA SER A 35 11.68 -6.52 24.55
C SER A 35 10.52 -6.28 23.61
N LEU A 36 9.29 -6.46 24.09
CA LEU A 36 8.13 -5.90 23.44
C LEU A 36 8.46 -4.42 23.35
N SER A 37 8.98 -4.01 22.20
CA SER A 37 9.27 -2.62 21.93
C SER A 37 7.94 -1.94 22.12
N ALA A 38 7.78 -1.24 23.25
CA ALA A 38 6.64 -0.37 23.44
C ALA A 38 6.73 0.60 22.26
N ALA A 39 5.85 0.41 21.26
CA ALA A 39 5.72 1.35 20.18
C ALA A 39 5.56 2.72 20.85
N ALA A 40 6.48 3.65 20.55
CA ALA A 40 6.44 4.99 21.14
C ALA A 40 5.00 5.51 21.00
N GLN A 41 4.38 5.89 22.12
CA GLN A 41 3.02 6.42 22.09
C GLN A 41 3.03 7.64 21.17
N ILE A 42 2.18 7.62 20.14
CA ILE A 42 2.00 8.77 19.26
C ILE A 42 1.32 9.86 20.08
N GLU A 43 2.02 10.97 20.29
CA GLU A 43 1.43 12.16 20.90
C GLU A 43 0.64 12.93 19.84
N PHE A 44 -0.61 13.27 20.15
CA PHE A 44 -1.46 14.08 19.30
C PHE A 44 -1.52 15.51 19.83
N THR A 45 -1.42 16.48 18.93
CA THR A 45 -1.74 17.88 19.22
C THR A 45 -3.12 18.17 18.67
N PRO A 46 -4.17 18.25 19.51
CA PRO A 46 -5.52 18.51 19.04
C PRO A 46 -5.63 19.90 18.42
N ILE A 47 -6.41 20.01 17.34
CA ILE A 47 -6.71 21.29 16.68
C ILE A 47 -8.22 21.54 16.58
N PRO A 48 -8.69 22.80 16.64
CA PRO A 48 -10.08 23.09 16.36
C PRO A 48 -10.49 22.68 14.94
N LEU A 49 -11.70 22.15 14.77
CA LEU A 49 -12.25 21.78 13.46
C LEU A 49 -12.17 22.94 12.44
N ALA A 50 -12.37 24.17 12.90
CA ALA A 50 -12.24 25.37 12.07
C ALA A 50 -10.81 25.52 11.48
N GLN A 51 -9.79 25.06 12.21
CA GLN A 51 -8.37 25.15 11.86
C GLN A 51 -7.82 23.90 11.16
N CYS A 52 -8.65 22.88 10.89
CA CYS A 52 -8.22 21.73 10.10
C CYS A 52 -7.68 22.18 8.73
N PRO A 53 -6.41 21.86 8.41
CA PRO A 53 -5.83 22.23 7.13
C PRO A 53 -6.51 21.48 5.99
N THR A 54 -6.50 22.08 4.80
CA THR A 54 -7.00 21.47 3.56
C THR A 54 -5.87 21.04 2.63
N ASP A 55 -4.66 21.57 2.83
CA ASP A 55 -3.48 21.17 2.07
C ASP A 55 -3.03 19.76 2.50
N PRO A 56 -3.00 18.78 1.58
CA PRO A 56 -2.68 17.39 1.88
C PRO A 56 -1.23 17.20 2.35
N LEU A 57 -0.29 18.02 1.88
CA LEU A 57 1.10 17.97 2.32
C LEU A 57 1.22 18.47 3.75
N ILE A 58 0.52 19.56 4.11
CA ILE A 58 0.49 20.06 5.48
C ILE A 58 -0.15 19.01 6.42
N ILE A 59 -1.24 18.37 6.00
CA ILE A 59 -1.89 17.30 6.77
C ILE A 59 -0.89 16.15 7.03
N ALA A 60 -0.21 15.67 5.99
CA ALA A 60 0.78 14.60 6.08
C ALA A 60 2.00 14.97 6.95
N GLN A 61 2.50 16.20 6.83
CA GLN A 61 3.63 16.72 7.62
C GLN A 61 3.31 16.83 9.12
N LYS A 62 2.07 17.17 9.45
CA LYS A 62 1.61 17.22 10.85
C LYS A 62 1.34 15.85 11.46
N SER A 63 1.19 14.80 10.64
CA SER A 63 0.92 13.45 11.14
C SER A 63 2.22 12.72 11.49
N GLN A 64 2.46 12.50 12.78
CA GLN A 64 3.58 11.67 13.23
C GLN A 64 3.49 10.25 12.67
N ASN A 65 2.27 9.72 12.51
CA ASN A 65 2.05 8.38 11.93
C ASN A 65 2.52 8.32 10.47
N VAL A 66 2.12 9.30 9.65
CA VAL A 66 2.54 9.40 8.24
C VAL A 66 4.05 9.63 8.14
N GLN A 67 4.62 10.51 8.96
CA GLN A 67 6.07 10.74 8.98
C GLN A 67 6.85 9.47 9.33
N ASN A 68 6.39 8.71 10.34
CA ASN A 68 6.98 7.44 10.73
C ASN A 68 6.89 6.40 9.61
N ALA A 69 5.73 6.29 8.97
CA ALA A 69 5.53 5.38 7.85
C ALA A 69 6.43 5.73 6.67
N TYR A 70 6.50 7.00 6.27
CA TYR A 70 7.38 7.44 5.19
C TYR A 70 8.85 7.16 5.50
N LYS A 71 9.31 7.45 6.74
CA LYS A 71 10.66 7.09 7.19
C LYS A 71 10.89 5.58 7.12
N LYS A 72 9.87 4.77 7.43
CA LYS A 72 9.93 3.30 7.35
C LYS A 72 10.06 2.81 5.90
N VAL A 73 9.32 3.40 4.95
CA VAL A 73 9.51 3.16 3.50
C VAL A 73 10.96 3.42 3.11
N LEU A 74 11.50 4.61 3.45
CA LEU A 74 12.89 4.94 3.14
C LEU A 74 13.88 3.97 3.82
N THR A 75 13.59 3.51 5.03
CA THR A 75 14.43 2.53 5.73
C THR A 75 14.47 1.19 4.99
N PHE A 76 13.32 0.69 4.52
CA PHE A 76 13.27 -0.55 3.73
C PHE A 76 13.99 -0.40 2.39
N VAL A 77 13.76 0.70 1.67
CA VAL A 77 14.47 0.96 0.40
C VAL A 77 15.98 1.02 0.64
N ASN A 78 16.43 1.56 1.78
CA ASN A 78 17.85 1.57 2.13
C ASN A 78 18.46 0.19 2.43
N LYS A 79 17.64 -0.85 2.64
CA LYS A 79 18.12 -2.24 2.75
C LYS A 79 18.50 -2.86 1.41
N ILE A 80 18.02 -2.29 0.28
CA ILE A 80 18.40 -2.75 -1.07
C ILE A 80 19.92 -2.65 -1.21
N THR A 81 20.60 -3.76 -1.45
CA THR A 81 22.06 -3.84 -1.46
C THR A 81 22.66 -3.28 -2.74
N ASP A 82 22.04 -3.54 -3.90
CA ASP A 82 22.39 -2.92 -5.18
C ASP A 82 22.23 -1.39 -5.07
N ARG A 83 23.37 -0.70 -5.11
CA ARG A 83 23.44 0.75 -4.96
C ARG A 83 22.67 1.49 -6.05
N THR A 84 22.78 1.04 -7.29
CA THR A 84 22.15 1.72 -8.44
C THR A 84 20.63 1.58 -8.36
N LEU A 85 20.14 0.38 -8.04
CA LEU A 85 18.72 0.13 -7.83
C LEU A 85 18.19 0.94 -6.65
N ARG A 86 18.88 0.92 -5.51
CA ARG A 86 18.52 1.70 -4.32
C ARG A 86 18.41 3.19 -4.63
N GLU A 87 19.40 3.77 -5.30
CA GLU A 87 19.40 5.20 -5.66
C GLU A 87 18.23 5.54 -6.60
N LYS A 88 17.92 4.68 -7.59
CA LYS A 88 16.76 4.87 -8.47
C LYS A 88 15.44 4.81 -7.70
N VAL A 89 15.24 3.79 -6.86
CA VAL A 89 14.00 3.63 -6.08
C VAL A 89 13.81 4.81 -5.12
N LEU A 90 14.86 5.23 -4.40
CA LEU A 90 14.81 6.40 -3.53
C LEU A 90 14.41 7.67 -4.31
N ALA A 91 15.02 7.91 -5.46
CA ALA A 91 14.71 9.07 -6.29
C ALA A 91 13.24 9.09 -6.74
N ILE A 92 12.68 7.93 -7.12
CA ILE A 92 11.27 7.81 -7.52
C ILE A 92 10.33 8.09 -6.34
N ILE A 93 10.59 7.51 -5.16
CA ILE A 93 9.75 7.71 -3.96
C ILE A 93 9.81 9.15 -3.46
N GLN A 94 10.98 9.77 -3.48
CA GLN A 94 11.15 11.15 -3.03
C GLN A 94 10.58 12.16 -4.03
N TYR A 95 10.60 11.84 -5.31
CA TYR A 95 10.20 12.73 -6.39
C TYR A 95 9.44 11.97 -7.50
N PRO A 96 8.16 11.62 -7.27
CA PRO A 96 7.37 10.78 -8.18
C PRO A 96 6.83 11.58 -9.37
N ALA A 97 7.72 12.15 -10.17
CA ALA A 97 7.38 12.83 -11.40
C ALA A 97 7.02 11.79 -12.49
N PRO A 98 5.95 11.99 -13.27
CA PRO A 98 5.54 11.06 -14.33
C PRO A 98 6.42 11.27 -15.57
N THR A 99 7.68 10.82 -15.51
CA THR A 99 8.68 11.06 -16.56
C THR A 99 8.36 10.29 -17.84
N VAL A 100 7.58 9.21 -17.76
CA VAL A 100 6.97 8.55 -18.92
C VAL A 100 6.19 9.52 -19.81
N MET A 101 5.80 10.69 -19.31
CA MET A 101 5.15 11.72 -20.12
C MET A 101 6.10 12.51 -21.04
N GLU A 102 7.41 12.38 -20.92
CA GLU A 102 8.40 13.03 -21.80
C GLU A 102 8.26 12.58 -23.27
N GLN A 103 7.76 11.37 -23.51
CA GLN A 103 7.52 10.85 -24.86
C GLN A 103 6.23 11.36 -25.51
N TYR A 104 5.34 12.02 -24.75
CA TYR A 104 4.03 12.48 -25.22
C TYR A 104 4.03 13.99 -25.49
N THR A 105 4.64 14.39 -26.60
CA THR A 105 4.81 15.81 -26.99
C THR A 105 3.63 16.41 -27.75
N SER A 106 2.61 15.61 -28.09
CA SER A 106 1.40 16.06 -28.81
C SER A 106 0.20 15.17 -28.57
N ASN A 107 -1.01 15.72 -28.75
CA ASN A 107 -2.26 14.94 -28.65
C ASN A 107 -2.27 13.71 -29.57
N SER A 108 -1.72 13.84 -30.79
CA SER A 108 -1.63 12.72 -31.73
C SER A 108 -0.76 11.56 -31.22
N SER A 109 0.22 11.82 -30.35
CA SER A 109 1.02 10.74 -29.73
C SER A 109 0.19 9.95 -28.70
N VAL A 110 -0.62 10.66 -27.91
CA VAL A 110 -1.55 10.07 -26.94
C VAL A 110 -2.62 9.26 -27.67
N GLU A 111 -3.23 9.83 -28.72
CA GLU A 111 -4.24 9.17 -29.54
C GLU A 111 -3.70 7.88 -30.17
N ARG A 112 -2.49 7.89 -30.74
CA ARG A 112 -1.86 6.66 -31.27
C ARG A 112 -1.65 5.59 -30.20
N THR A 113 -1.21 5.96 -28.99
CA THR A 113 -1.08 5.00 -27.88
C THR A 113 -2.46 4.44 -27.50
N TYR A 114 -3.46 5.31 -27.35
CA TYR A 114 -4.84 4.89 -27.06
C TYR A 114 -5.37 3.91 -28.11
N GLN A 115 -5.19 4.18 -29.41
CA GLN A 115 -5.63 3.28 -30.48
C GLN A 115 -4.94 1.91 -30.41
N LYS A 116 -3.65 1.85 -30.04
CA LYS A 116 -2.95 0.57 -29.82
C LYS A 116 -3.55 -0.23 -28.65
N LEU A 117 -3.86 0.45 -27.54
CA LEU A 117 -4.51 -0.17 -26.39
C LEU A 117 -5.91 -0.68 -26.77
N LEU A 118 -6.69 0.14 -27.49
CA LEU A 118 -8.04 -0.18 -27.92
C LEU A 118 -8.07 -1.39 -28.87
N GLN A 119 -7.16 -1.44 -29.85
CA GLN A 119 -7.03 -2.57 -30.78
C GLN A 119 -6.75 -3.89 -30.05
N LYS A 120 -6.02 -3.84 -28.94
CA LYS A 120 -5.71 -5.00 -28.08
C LYS A 120 -6.77 -5.26 -27.01
N LYS A 121 -7.87 -4.49 -26.97
CA LYS A 121 -8.93 -4.58 -25.96
C LYS A 121 -8.42 -4.36 -24.52
N LEU A 122 -7.38 -3.54 -24.38
CA LEU A 122 -6.78 -3.17 -23.08
C LEU A 122 -7.45 -1.92 -22.49
N VAL A 123 -8.34 -1.28 -23.22
CA VAL A 123 -9.16 -0.16 -22.74
C VAL A 123 -10.60 -0.34 -23.19
N ASP A 124 -11.53 0.13 -22.37
CA ASP A 124 -12.96 0.20 -22.71
C ASP A 124 -13.31 1.65 -23.09
N PRO A 125 -13.73 1.92 -24.34
CA PRO A 125 -14.07 3.27 -24.79
C PRO A 125 -15.28 3.89 -24.05
N ALA A 126 -16.06 3.10 -23.30
CA ALA A 126 -17.10 3.60 -22.41
C ALA A 126 -16.56 4.13 -21.07
N ILE A 127 -15.32 3.78 -20.70
CA ILE A 127 -14.69 4.14 -19.42
C ILE A 127 -13.59 5.19 -19.62
N ILE A 128 -12.75 5.02 -20.64
CA ILE A 128 -11.56 5.83 -20.88
C ILE A 128 -11.44 6.18 -22.35
N THR A 129 -11.07 7.42 -22.64
CA THR A 129 -10.86 7.94 -24.00
C THR A 129 -9.39 8.37 -24.16
N TRP A 130 -8.98 8.78 -25.36
CA TRP A 130 -7.61 9.27 -25.54
C TRP A 130 -7.36 10.56 -24.75
N GLU A 131 -8.36 11.41 -24.55
CA GLU A 131 -8.26 12.64 -23.75
C GLU A 131 -8.06 12.37 -22.26
N THR A 132 -8.57 11.23 -21.78
CA THR A 132 -8.54 10.85 -20.36
C THR A 132 -7.57 9.70 -20.06
N LEU A 133 -6.80 9.25 -21.07
CA LEU A 133 -5.82 8.17 -20.94
C LEU A 133 -4.79 8.45 -19.83
N PHE A 134 -4.37 9.71 -19.72
CA PHE A 134 -3.41 10.17 -18.72
C PHE A 134 -4.06 11.19 -17.78
N PRO A 135 -3.89 11.05 -16.45
CA PRO A 135 -4.34 12.07 -15.53
C PRO A 135 -3.66 13.42 -15.80
N PRO A 136 -4.27 14.55 -15.40
CA PRO A 136 -3.69 15.87 -15.57
C PRO A 136 -2.26 15.96 -14.98
N TYR A 137 -1.36 16.63 -15.67
CA TYR A 137 0.00 16.90 -15.17
C TYR A 137 0.50 18.25 -15.73
N GLN A 138 1.46 18.87 -15.06
CA GLN A 138 2.01 20.17 -15.49
C GLN A 138 3.21 20.00 -16.42
N LYS A 139 4.20 19.21 -15.98
CA LYS A 139 5.38 18.86 -16.77
C LYS A 139 5.88 17.49 -16.34
N PRO A 140 6.45 16.67 -17.25
CA PRO A 140 6.90 15.31 -16.92
C PRO A 140 7.95 15.26 -15.80
N THR A 141 8.74 16.32 -15.64
CA THR A 141 9.82 16.44 -14.65
C THR A 141 9.37 17.03 -13.30
N LYS A 142 8.06 17.16 -13.05
CA LYS A 142 7.53 17.65 -11.77
C LYS A 142 6.44 16.73 -11.25
N PRO A 143 6.55 16.26 -9.99
CA PRO A 143 5.49 15.50 -9.37
C PRO A 143 4.24 16.39 -9.26
N VAL A 144 3.08 15.79 -9.53
CA VAL A 144 1.79 16.47 -9.34
C VAL A 144 1.54 16.70 -7.85
N GLN A 145 1.92 15.72 -7.02
CA GLN A 145 2.02 15.83 -5.58
C GLN A 145 3.14 14.90 -5.07
N LEU A 146 3.60 15.10 -3.83
CA LEU A 146 4.63 14.25 -3.24
C LEU A 146 4.05 12.90 -2.80
N PHE A 147 4.89 11.86 -2.77
CA PHE A 147 4.50 10.52 -2.31
C PHE A 147 3.90 10.55 -0.90
N ILE A 148 4.48 11.34 0.00
CA ILE A 148 4.04 11.48 1.39
C ILE A 148 2.68 12.16 1.55
N SER A 149 2.15 12.84 0.53
CA SER A 149 0.83 13.51 0.59
C SER A 149 -0.27 12.73 -0.12
N ALA A 150 0.08 11.75 -0.95
CA ALA A 150 -0.89 10.99 -1.74
C ALA A 150 -1.74 10.05 -0.87
N PRO A 151 -3.00 9.78 -1.25
CA PRO A 151 -3.79 8.74 -0.62
C PRO A 151 -3.32 7.36 -1.05
N GLY A 152 -3.56 6.35 -0.20
CA GLY A 152 -3.22 4.97 -0.51
C GLY A 152 -4.19 4.33 -1.51
N SER A 153 -5.36 4.91 -1.78
CA SER A 153 -6.26 4.47 -2.84
C SER A 153 -7.34 5.53 -3.13
N GLY A 154 -8.30 5.20 -4.01
CA GLY A 154 -9.46 6.05 -4.29
C GLY A 154 -10.28 6.40 -3.04
N TYR A 155 -11.01 7.51 -3.09
CA TYR A 155 -11.51 8.25 -1.91
C TYR A 155 -12.41 7.48 -0.92
N SER A 156 -12.97 6.33 -1.33
CA SER A 156 -13.84 5.48 -0.50
C SER A 156 -13.23 4.09 -0.21
N SER A 157 -11.93 3.93 -0.43
CA SER A 157 -11.21 2.66 -0.28
C SER A 157 -10.11 2.77 0.81
N HIS A 158 -9.20 1.80 0.89
CA HIS A 158 -8.17 1.69 1.93
C HIS A 158 -7.21 2.89 1.94
N HIS A 159 -6.79 3.32 3.14
CA HIS A 159 -5.82 4.41 3.29
C HIS A 159 -6.16 5.69 2.50
N SER A 160 -7.45 5.97 2.28
CA SER A 160 -7.94 7.07 1.43
C SER A 160 -7.93 8.42 2.15
N TYR A 161 -6.76 8.88 2.57
CA TYR A 161 -6.50 10.15 3.25
C TYR A 161 -5.09 10.64 2.93
N PRO A 162 -4.77 11.94 3.12
CA PRO A 162 -3.43 12.46 2.86
C PRO A 162 -2.34 11.70 3.63
N GLY A 163 -1.35 11.19 2.89
CA GLY A 163 -0.26 10.36 3.41
C GLY A 163 -0.59 8.89 3.62
N GLY A 164 -1.79 8.45 3.24
CA GLY A 164 -2.17 7.05 3.27
C GLY A 164 -1.30 6.16 2.37
N LEU A 165 -0.73 6.69 1.28
CA LEU A 165 0.20 5.94 0.43
C LEU A 165 1.47 5.54 1.19
N ALA A 166 2.03 6.44 2.00
CA ALA A 166 3.19 6.13 2.81
C ALA A 166 2.91 5.05 3.85
N ILE A 167 1.70 5.04 4.44
CA ILE A 167 1.27 4.01 5.38
C ILE A 167 1.11 2.67 4.67
N HIS A 168 0.37 2.64 3.57
CA HIS A 168 0.15 1.46 2.72
C HIS A 168 1.48 0.80 2.35
N THR A 169 2.36 1.54 1.68
CA THR A 169 3.66 1.02 1.23
C THR A 169 4.57 0.58 2.39
N ALA A 170 4.52 1.27 3.55
CA ALA A 170 5.31 0.88 4.72
C ALA A 170 4.86 -0.44 5.35
N ILE A 171 3.54 -0.73 5.29
CA ILE A 171 2.98 -2.00 5.75
C ILE A 171 3.39 -3.09 4.78
N ASN A 172 3.16 -2.90 3.48
CA ASN A 172 3.44 -3.92 2.48
C ASN A 172 4.92 -4.30 2.41
N LEU A 173 5.83 -3.31 2.44
CA LEU A 173 7.28 -3.56 2.53
C LEU A 173 7.64 -4.39 3.77
N GLY A 174 6.95 -4.15 4.89
CA GLY A 174 7.14 -4.93 6.12
C GLY A 174 6.67 -6.37 5.99
N ILE A 175 5.52 -6.59 5.34
CA ILE A 175 5.00 -7.93 5.04
C ILE A 175 5.96 -8.67 4.11
N ALA A 176 6.36 -8.04 3.00
CA ALA A 176 7.24 -8.64 2.00
C ALA A 176 8.63 -9.00 2.57
N ASP A 177 9.26 -8.10 3.35
CA ASP A 177 10.55 -8.35 4.02
C ASP A 177 10.45 -9.48 5.08
N ALA A 178 9.31 -9.55 5.78
CA ALA A 178 9.04 -10.63 6.73
C ALA A 178 8.88 -11.98 6.01
N ILE A 179 8.17 -12.04 4.88
CA ILE A 179 8.04 -13.26 4.08
C ILE A 179 9.42 -13.72 3.60
N CYS A 180 10.26 -12.82 3.08
CA CYS A 180 11.62 -13.15 2.66
C CYS A 180 12.43 -13.80 3.80
N SER A 181 12.30 -13.26 5.02
CA SER A 181 12.99 -13.76 6.21
C SER A 181 12.44 -15.12 6.66
N ILE A 182 11.12 -15.27 6.69
CA ILE A 182 10.46 -16.53 7.07
C ILE A 182 10.82 -17.65 6.10
N TYR A 183 10.88 -17.37 4.79
CA TYR A 183 11.24 -18.37 3.78
C TYR A 183 12.69 -18.81 3.96
N GLN A 184 13.60 -17.88 4.21
CA GLN A 184 14.98 -18.19 4.55
C GLN A 184 15.07 -19.07 5.81
N ASP A 185 14.42 -18.67 6.90
CA ASP A 185 14.53 -19.35 8.20
C ASP A 185 13.82 -20.71 8.22
N THR A 186 12.70 -20.85 7.51
CA THR A 186 11.83 -22.04 7.57
C THR A 186 12.08 -23.01 6.41
N LEU A 187 12.37 -22.49 5.22
CA LEU A 187 12.51 -23.28 3.99
C LEU A 187 13.97 -23.38 3.52
N SER A 188 14.91 -22.72 4.19
CA SER A 188 16.36 -22.81 3.94
C SER A 188 16.79 -22.36 2.52
N TYR A 189 16.09 -21.40 1.92
CA TYR A 189 16.51 -20.74 0.69
C TYR A 189 16.22 -19.23 0.71
N GLU A 190 16.96 -18.46 -0.08
CA GLU A 190 16.80 -17.02 -0.21
C GLU A 190 16.19 -16.67 -1.57
N VAL A 191 15.26 -15.71 -1.57
CA VAL A 191 14.83 -14.98 -2.77
C VAL A 191 15.67 -13.72 -2.93
N ASN A 192 15.68 -13.11 -4.12
CA ASN A 192 16.31 -11.83 -4.32
C ASN A 192 15.54 -10.72 -3.59
N ARG A 193 15.96 -10.43 -2.36
CA ARG A 193 15.31 -9.45 -1.48
C ARG A 193 15.37 -8.03 -2.05
N ASP A 194 16.42 -7.67 -2.80
CA ASP A 194 16.52 -6.36 -3.46
C ASP A 194 15.39 -6.16 -4.48
N VAL A 195 15.07 -7.22 -5.24
CA VAL A 195 13.97 -7.21 -6.21
C VAL A 195 12.62 -7.06 -5.51
N VAL A 196 12.39 -7.82 -4.45
CA VAL A 196 11.14 -7.74 -3.66
C VAL A 196 10.96 -6.33 -3.09
N LEU A 197 11.97 -5.78 -2.42
CA LEU A 197 11.88 -4.46 -1.80
C LEU A 197 11.72 -3.35 -2.85
N ALA A 198 12.38 -3.44 -4.00
CA ALA A 198 12.22 -2.48 -5.07
C ALA A 198 10.84 -2.55 -5.73
N ALA A 199 10.36 -3.77 -6.03
CA ALA A 199 9.04 -3.99 -6.63
C ALA A 199 7.92 -3.52 -5.70
N GLU A 200 7.98 -3.90 -4.43
CA GLU A 200 6.99 -3.53 -3.42
C GLU A 200 7.00 -2.02 -3.13
N ALA A 201 8.17 -1.36 -3.13
CA ALA A 201 8.21 0.08 -2.96
C ALA A 201 7.52 0.82 -4.14
N LEU A 202 7.57 0.25 -5.34
CA LEU A 202 7.18 0.92 -6.58
C LEU A 202 5.84 0.49 -7.17
N HIS A 203 5.19 -0.58 -6.68
CA HIS A 203 3.94 -1.09 -7.26
C HIS A 203 2.87 0.01 -7.44
N ASP A 204 2.79 0.92 -6.48
CA ASP A 204 1.84 2.03 -6.43
C ASP A 204 2.42 3.41 -6.75
N LEU A 205 3.60 3.49 -7.36
CA LEU A 205 4.32 4.76 -7.53
C LEU A 205 3.50 5.85 -8.26
N ALA A 206 2.52 5.48 -9.10
CA ALA A 206 1.70 6.42 -9.85
C ALA A 206 0.47 6.94 -9.08
N LYS A 207 0.17 6.44 -7.87
CA LYS A 207 -0.92 6.95 -7.02
C LYS A 207 -0.86 8.47 -6.77
N PRO A 208 0.32 9.11 -6.57
CA PRO A 208 0.42 10.57 -6.52
C PRO A 208 -0.10 11.27 -7.79
N TRP A 209 0.05 10.67 -8.96
CA TRP A 209 -0.42 11.25 -10.22
C TRP A 209 -1.90 10.95 -10.48
N VAL A 210 -2.38 9.74 -10.16
CA VAL A 210 -3.76 9.31 -10.42
C VAL A 210 -4.74 9.90 -9.40
N PHE A 211 -4.41 9.89 -8.11
CA PHE A 211 -5.29 10.34 -7.03
C PHE A 211 -4.99 11.76 -6.58
N GLN A 212 -5.10 12.72 -7.50
CA GLN A 212 -4.87 14.14 -7.19
C GLN A 212 -5.97 14.67 -6.28
N TRP A 213 -5.61 15.50 -5.31
CA TRP A 213 -6.57 16.12 -4.40
C TRP A 213 -7.35 17.25 -5.08
N ASN A 214 -8.67 17.21 -4.95
CA ASN A 214 -9.58 18.26 -5.40
C ASN A 214 -9.69 19.37 -4.34
N THR A 215 -10.19 20.54 -4.75
CA THR A 215 -10.41 21.68 -3.85
C THR A 215 -11.44 21.40 -2.75
N ASP A 216 -12.33 20.43 -2.96
CA ASP A 216 -13.30 19.97 -1.96
C ASP A 216 -12.73 18.93 -0.99
N GLY A 217 -11.44 18.57 -1.11
CA GLY A 217 -10.76 17.60 -0.26
C GLY A 217 -10.99 16.13 -0.65
N SER A 218 -11.77 15.85 -1.69
CA SER A 218 -11.81 14.52 -2.31
C SER A 218 -10.57 14.29 -3.19
N CYS A 219 -10.43 13.10 -3.77
CA CYS A 219 -9.43 12.85 -4.81
C CYS A 219 -10.09 12.52 -6.16
N LEU A 220 -9.35 12.69 -7.26
CA LEU A 220 -9.79 12.27 -8.58
C LEU A 220 -10.25 10.81 -8.59
N LYS A 221 -11.29 10.54 -9.38
CA LYS A 221 -11.74 9.18 -9.66
C LYS A 221 -10.76 8.53 -10.61
N GLU A 222 -10.30 7.35 -10.23
CA GLU A 222 -9.46 6.52 -11.08
C GLU A 222 -10.26 5.86 -12.21
N LEU A 223 -9.65 5.80 -13.40
CA LEU A 223 -10.12 5.03 -14.55
C LEU A 223 -9.35 3.71 -14.65
N THR A 224 -9.86 2.78 -15.45
CA THR A 224 -9.25 1.45 -15.59
C THR A 224 -8.52 1.30 -16.92
N ILE A 225 -7.39 0.60 -16.87
CA ILE A 225 -6.62 0.14 -18.04
C ILE A 225 -6.28 -1.33 -17.79
N ALA A 226 -6.53 -2.18 -18.79
CA ALA A 226 -6.35 -3.63 -18.74
C ALA A 226 -7.02 -4.29 -17.52
N GLY A 227 -8.27 -3.89 -17.25
CA GLY A 227 -9.09 -4.47 -16.19
C GLY A 227 -8.68 -4.10 -14.77
N THR A 228 -7.65 -3.29 -14.58
CA THR A 228 -7.19 -2.83 -13.25
C THR A 228 -7.13 -1.30 -13.17
N GLY A 229 -6.91 -0.77 -11.97
CA GLY A 229 -6.74 0.67 -11.76
C GLY A 229 -5.57 1.21 -12.57
N SER A 230 -5.76 2.34 -13.25
CA SER A 230 -4.73 2.97 -14.09
C SER A 230 -3.40 3.23 -13.36
N HIS A 231 -3.41 3.44 -12.04
CA HIS A 231 -2.17 3.61 -11.27
C HIS A 231 -1.22 2.43 -11.44
N HIS A 232 -1.71 1.19 -11.45
CA HIS A 232 -0.85 0.02 -11.62
C HIS A 232 -0.12 0.04 -12.96
N ILE A 233 -0.87 0.30 -14.03
CA ILE A 233 -0.33 0.35 -15.40
C ILE A 233 0.65 1.51 -15.56
N LEU A 234 0.32 2.68 -15.01
CA LEU A 234 1.18 3.86 -15.08
C LEU A 234 2.44 3.70 -14.20
N SER A 235 2.35 2.99 -13.08
CA SER A 235 3.50 2.64 -12.24
C SER A 235 4.49 1.74 -12.99
N ILE A 236 4.00 0.69 -13.65
CA ILE A 236 4.84 -0.22 -14.42
C ILE A 236 5.44 0.52 -15.64
N ALA A 237 4.64 1.35 -16.33
CA ALA A 237 5.10 2.12 -17.48
C ALA A 237 6.24 3.10 -17.10
N GLU A 238 6.14 3.75 -15.94
CA GLU A 238 7.21 4.60 -15.41
C GLU A 238 8.49 3.79 -15.11
N SER A 239 8.35 2.61 -14.50
CA SER A 239 9.48 1.71 -14.23
C SER A 239 10.18 1.23 -15.52
N ILE A 240 9.40 0.94 -16.57
CA ILE A 240 9.92 0.62 -17.92
C ILE A 240 10.67 1.82 -18.49
N HIS A 241 10.05 2.99 -18.47
CA HIS A 241 10.63 4.22 -19.01
C HIS A 241 11.97 4.57 -18.31
N ARG A 242 12.04 4.39 -16.98
CA ARG A 242 13.25 4.60 -16.17
C ARG A 242 14.27 3.47 -16.25
N LYS A 243 14.00 2.43 -17.04
CA LYS A 243 14.88 1.29 -17.28
C LYS A 243 15.31 0.63 -15.96
N LEU A 244 14.34 0.30 -15.12
CA LEU A 244 14.58 -0.57 -13.97
C LEU A 244 14.91 -2.00 -14.45
N PRO A 245 15.56 -2.82 -13.61
CA PRO A 245 15.84 -4.21 -13.97
C PRO A 245 14.55 -4.97 -14.32
N ALA A 246 14.59 -5.79 -15.36
CA ALA A 246 13.42 -6.53 -15.86
C ALA A 246 12.74 -7.36 -14.76
N GLU A 247 13.52 -8.00 -13.89
CA GLU A 247 13.00 -8.78 -12.76
C GLU A 247 12.24 -7.93 -11.73
N VAL A 248 12.64 -6.67 -11.51
CA VAL A 248 11.92 -5.72 -10.65
C VAL A 248 10.59 -5.34 -11.30
N ILE A 249 10.60 -5.05 -12.61
CA ILE A 249 9.39 -4.67 -13.35
C ILE A 249 8.38 -5.83 -13.38
N VAL A 250 8.85 -7.07 -13.62
CA VAL A 250 7.98 -8.26 -13.59
C VAL A 250 7.43 -8.50 -12.19
N ALA A 251 8.27 -8.43 -11.14
CA ALA A 251 7.81 -8.59 -9.77
C ALA A 251 6.82 -7.48 -9.35
N GLN A 252 7.04 -6.23 -9.78
CA GLN A 252 6.15 -5.10 -9.57
C GLN A 252 4.79 -5.33 -10.25
N ALA A 253 4.80 -5.84 -11.49
CA ALA A 253 3.57 -6.14 -12.22
C ALA A 253 2.71 -7.19 -11.50
N CYS A 254 3.34 -8.08 -10.73
CA CYS A 254 2.64 -9.09 -9.94
C CYS A 254 1.97 -8.57 -8.65
N ALA A 255 2.04 -7.28 -8.31
CA ALA A 255 1.42 -6.77 -7.07
C ALA A 255 -0.08 -7.08 -6.99
N HIS A 256 -0.82 -6.87 -8.08
CA HIS A 256 -2.29 -7.02 -8.10
C HIS A 256 -2.79 -8.42 -8.50
N ASN A 257 -1.94 -9.30 -9.03
CA ASN A 257 -2.22 -10.71 -9.32
C ASN A 257 -0.90 -11.44 -9.63
N HIS A 258 -0.87 -12.76 -9.65
CA HIS A 258 0.36 -13.56 -9.72
C HIS A 258 0.25 -14.67 -10.77
N PRO A 259 1.36 -15.26 -11.26
CA PRO A 259 1.30 -16.32 -12.25
C PRO A 259 1.02 -17.70 -11.62
N GLY A 260 0.07 -17.78 -10.69
CA GLY A 260 -0.30 -19.04 -10.02
C GLY A 260 -1.19 -19.94 -10.87
N THR A 261 -1.94 -19.35 -11.80
CA THR A 261 -2.74 -20.06 -12.80
C THR A 261 -2.59 -19.40 -14.16
N PRO A 262 -2.91 -20.09 -15.28
CA PRO A 262 -2.87 -19.45 -16.61
C PRO A 262 -3.77 -18.22 -16.75
N LYS A 263 -4.88 -18.17 -16.00
CA LYS A 263 -5.78 -17.02 -16.02
C LYS A 263 -5.13 -15.83 -15.31
N ASP A 264 -4.59 -16.07 -14.13
CA ASP A 264 -3.98 -15.01 -13.31
C ASP A 264 -2.71 -14.46 -13.97
N GLU A 265 -1.92 -15.33 -14.61
CA GLU A 265 -0.77 -14.92 -15.41
C GLU A 265 -1.20 -14.04 -16.60
N ALA A 266 -2.31 -14.35 -17.26
CA ALA A 266 -2.81 -13.56 -18.38
C ALA A 266 -3.13 -12.11 -17.99
N ASP A 267 -3.60 -11.88 -16.75
CA ASP A 267 -3.81 -10.52 -16.23
C ASP A 267 -2.46 -9.79 -16.14
N VAL A 268 -1.43 -10.39 -15.52
CA VAL A 268 -0.10 -9.79 -15.40
C VAL A 268 0.53 -9.50 -16.76
N VAL A 269 0.40 -10.44 -17.71
CA VAL A 269 0.86 -10.26 -19.10
C VAL A 269 0.16 -9.06 -19.74
N SER A 270 -1.16 -8.92 -19.56
CA SER A 270 -1.92 -7.79 -20.12
C SER A 270 -1.47 -6.44 -19.53
N TRP A 271 -1.07 -6.41 -18.27
CA TRP A 271 -0.56 -5.21 -17.60
C TRP A 271 0.81 -4.82 -18.11
N ILE A 272 1.72 -5.78 -18.25
CA ILE A 272 3.04 -5.55 -18.87
C ILE A 272 2.88 -5.06 -20.31
N GLN A 273 2.00 -5.69 -21.09
CA GLN A 273 1.73 -5.26 -22.47
C GLN A 273 1.19 -3.81 -22.53
N SER A 274 0.22 -3.47 -21.69
CA SER A 274 -0.36 -2.11 -21.63
C SER A 274 0.69 -1.08 -21.26
N SER A 275 1.47 -1.37 -20.23
CA SER A 275 2.52 -0.51 -19.72
C SER A 275 3.65 -0.31 -20.73
N SER A 276 3.98 -1.37 -21.48
CA SER A 276 5.00 -1.32 -22.53
C SER A 276 4.53 -0.54 -23.76
N ILE A 277 3.24 -0.63 -24.11
CA ILE A 277 2.62 0.21 -25.15
C ILE A 277 2.67 1.69 -24.76
N ILE A 278 2.43 2.00 -23.49
CA ILE A 278 2.56 3.37 -22.95
C ILE A 278 4.02 3.80 -22.96
N ALA A 279 4.95 2.99 -22.45
CA ALA A 279 6.37 3.32 -22.41
C ALA A 279 7.06 3.31 -23.80
N GLY A 280 6.38 2.84 -24.85
CA GLY A 280 6.94 2.74 -26.20
C GLY A 280 8.06 1.70 -26.34
N VAL A 281 8.09 0.68 -25.48
CA VAL A 281 9.15 -0.35 -25.42
C VAL A 281 8.57 -1.71 -25.77
N ASP A 282 9.35 -2.57 -26.43
CA ASP A 282 8.99 -3.97 -26.66
C ASP A 282 9.24 -4.79 -25.37
N PRO A 283 8.19 -5.38 -24.76
CA PRO A 283 8.32 -6.14 -23.52
C PRO A 283 9.13 -7.43 -23.68
N VAL A 284 9.16 -8.05 -24.86
CA VAL A 284 9.91 -9.29 -25.09
C VAL A 284 11.40 -8.97 -25.19
N ALA A 285 11.76 -7.95 -25.97
CA ALA A 285 13.15 -7.50 -26.08
C ALA A 285 13.73 -7.00 -24.75
N LEU A 286 12.90 -6.42 -23.88
CA LEU A 286 13.29 -5.99 -22.54
C LEU A 286 13.34 -7.16 -21.52
N GLY A 287 12.86 -8.35 -21.89
CA GLY A 287 12.84 -9.52 -21.00
C GLY A 287 11.73 -9.52 -19.95
N LEU A 288 10.66 -8.75 -20.18
CA LEU A 288 9.48 -8.72 -19.30
C LEU A 288 8.49 -9.85 -19.60
N LEU A 289 8.47 -10.35 -20.84
CA LEU A 289 7.64 -11.46 -21.30
C LEU A 289 8.51 -12.53 -21.96
N ALA A 290 7.98 -13.76 -22.03
CA ALA A 290 8.60 -14.84 -22.78
C ALA A 290 8.72 -14.51 -24.29
N PRO A 291 9.56 -15.23 -25.07
CA PRO A 291 9.76 -14.95 -26.49
C PRO A 291 8.50 -14.93 -27.37
N ASP A 292 7.44 -15.63 -26.97
CA ASP A 292 6.16 -15.64 -27.67
C ASP A 292 5.22 -14.50 -27.25
N GLY A 293 5.59 -13.74 -26.21
CA GLY A 293 4.82 -12.64 -25.64
C GLY A 293 3.54 -13.05 -24.91
N LYS A 294 3.33 -14.34 -24.63
CA LYS A 294 2.09 -14.88 -24.07
C LYS A 294 2.15 -15.20 -22.58
N THR A 295 3.34 -15.43 -22.05
CA THR A 295 3.58 -15.74 -20.63
C THR A 295 4.65 -14.82 -20.05
N LEU A 296 4.80 -14.85 -18.74
CA LEU A 296 5.99 -14.33 -18.09
C LEU A 296 7.21 -15.21 -18.40
N PRO A 297 8.44 -14.70 -18.22
CA PRO A 297 9.65 -15.50 -18.38
C PRO A 297 9.65 -16.73 -17.45
N LEU A 298 10.08 -17.87 -17.99
CA LEU A 298 10.23 -19.13 -17.24
C LEU A 298 11.70 -19.40 -16.86
N PRO A 299 11.96 -20.03 -15.70
CA PRO A 299 10.98 -20.35 -14.65
C PRO A 299 10.45 -19.09 -13.97
N HIS A 300 9.20 -19.13 -13.50
CA HIS A 300 8.63 -18.00 -12.74
C HIS A 300 9.48 -17.74 -11.49
N LYS A 301 9.72 -16.46 -11.24
CA LYS A 301 10.49 -15.96 -10.10
C LYS A 301 9.58 -15.75 -8.90
N GLN A 302 10.02 -16.18 -7.72
CA GLN A 302 9.22 -16.13 -6.50
C GLN A 302 8.94 -14.71 -6.00
N GLU A 303 9.82 -13.77 -6.37
CA GLU A 303 9.75 -12.37 -6.00
C GLU A 303 8.39 -11.76 -6.40
N GLY A 304 7.84 -12.12 -7.57
CA GLY A 304 6.52 -11.65 -7.98
C GLY A 304 5.37 -12.16 -7.09
N TYR A 305 5.45 -13.39 -6.61
CA TYR A 305 4.46 -13.91 -5.65
C TYR A 305 4.58 -13.23 -4.29
N ILE A 306 5.82 -12.92 -3.86
CA ILE A 306 6.05 -12.23 -2.60
C ILE A 306 5.56 -10.79 -2.68
N THR A 307 5.76 -10.09 -3.80
CA THR A 307 5.16 -8.76 -4.02
C THR A 307 3.64 -8.83 -3.95
N HIS A 308 3.03 -9.83 -4.60
CA HIS A 308 1.58 -10.02 -4.50
C HIS A 308 1.11 -10.23 -3.05
N LEU A 309 1.80 -11.08 -2.29
CA LEU A 309 1.50 -11.31 -0.88
C LEU A 309 1.74 -10.06 -0.01
N GLY A 310 2.74 -9.26 -0.35
CA GLY A 310 3.05 -7.99 0.31
C GLY A 310 1.92 -6.98 0.22
N ASP A 311 1.26 -6.88 -0.94
CA ASP A 311 0.20 -5.90 -1.20
C ASP A 311 -1.17 -6.24 -0.58
N HIS A 312 -1.30 -7.31 0.21
CA HIS A 312 -2.60 -7.78 0.72
C HIS A 312 -3.20 -7.01 1.91
N ASP A 313 -2.61 -5.91 2.37
CA ASP A 313 -3.20 -5.14 3.49
C ASP A 313 -4.65 -4.68 3.18
N PHE A 314 -4.97 -4.45 1.90
CA PHE A 314 -6.31 -4.04 1.45
C PHE A 314 -7.44 -4.97 1.93
N VAL A 315 -7.15 -6.26 2.17
CA VAL A 315 -8.13 -7.26 2.60
C VAL A 315 -8.85 -6.81 3.89
N ILE A 316 -8.13 -6.17 4.80
CA ILE A 316 -8.70 -5.62 6.04
C ILE A 316 -8.87 -4.10 5.99
N SER A 317 -7.99 -3.37 5.29
CA SER A 317 -8.02 -1.91 5.30
C SER A 317 -9.13 -1.30 4.44
N VAL A 318 -9.66 -2.00 3.43
CA VAL A 318 -10.85 -1.58 2.68
C VAL A 318 -12.11 -1.55 3.56
N PRO A 319 -12.55 -2.67 4.17
CA PRO A 319 -13.73 -2.63 5.04
C PRO A 319 -13.51 -1.71 6.25
N ALA A 320 -12.30 -1.63 6.80
CA ALA A 320 -11.99 -0.71 7.89
C ALA A 320 -12.17 0.77 7.49
N ALA A 321 -11.75 1.15 6.30
CA ALA A 321 -11.96 2.50 5.76
C ALA A 321 -13.44 2.82 5.60
N GLN A 322 -14.21 1.91 4.99
CA GLN A 322 -15.65 2.09 4.77
C GLN A 322 -16.39 2.26 6.09
N ASN A 323 -16.15 1.38 7.07
CA ASN A 323 -16.75 1.47 8.40
C ASN A 323 -16.36 2.77 9.11
N SER A 324 -15.08 3.13 9.10
CA SER A 324 -14.58 4.34 9.76
C SER A 324 -15.19 5.61 9.18
N ILE A 325 -15.32 5.71 7.86
CA ILE A 325 -15.94 6.87 7.21
C ILE A 325 -17.40 7.02 7.66
N GLN A 326 -18.16 5.92 7.76
CA GLN A 326 -19.55 5.97 8.27
C GLN A 326 -19.62 6.40 9.74
N LEU A 327 -18.73 5.88 10.58
CA LEU A 327 -18.60 6.30 11.98
C LEU A 327 -18.28 7.80 12.09
N LEU A 328 -17.38 8.29 11.26
CA LEU A 328 -17.01 9.71 11.22
C LEU A 328 -18.16 10.60 10.71
N LYS A 329 -18.95 10.15 9.73
CA LYS A 329 -20.17 10.88 9.31
C LYS A 329 -21.14 11.04 10.47
N LYS A 330 -21.41 9.96 11.20
CA LYS A 330 -22.27 10.00 12.40
C LYS A 330 -21.73 10.95 13.46
N LEU A 331 -20.43 10.82 13.79
CA LEU A 331 -19.77 11.66 14.79
C LEU A 331 -19.76 13.15 14.40
N ALA A 332 -19.53 13.44 13.12
CA ALA A 332 -19.53 14.81 12.61
C ALA A 332 -20.88 15.50 12.83
N GLN A 333 -21.99 14.77 12.68
CA GLN A 333 -23.33 15.30 12.94
C GLN A 333 -23.60 15.44 14.44
N THR A 334 -23.34 14.38 15.22
CA THR A 334 -23.76 14.33 16.63
C THR A 334 -22.89 15.17 17.56
N ASP A 335 -21.60 15.29 17.27
CA ASP A 335 -20.63 15.88 18.20
C ASP A 335 -19.99 17.16 17.68
N TYR A 336 -19.94 17.35 16.35
CA TYR A 336 -19.33 18.50 15.68
C TYR A 336 -20.35 19.40 14.94
N GLY A 337 -21.65 19.11 15.05
CA GLY A 337 -22.73 19.98 14.57
C GLY A 337 -22.79 20.14 13.05
N MET A 338 -22.29 19.16 12.29
CA MET A 338 -22.43 19.16 10.83
C MET A 338 -23.85 18.75 10.40
N SER A 339 -24.42 19.44 9.42
CA SER A 339 -25.66 19.02 8.76
C SER A 339 -25.42 17.87 7.77
N SER A 340 -26.49 17.24 7.27
CA SER A 340 -26.37 16.24 6.20
C SER A 340 -25.75 16.81 4.92
N THR A 341 -25.97 18.10 4.63
CA THR A 341 -25.35 18.78 3.48
C THR A 341 -23.86 19.00 3.71
N ASP A 342 -23.44 19.35 4.92
CA ASP A 342 -22.02 19.52 5.27
C ASP A 342 -21.20 18.23 5.03
N LEU A 343 -21.82 17.05 5.16
CA LEU A 343 -21.20 15.75 4.94
C LEU A 343 -20.72 15.50 3.51
N GLU A 344 -21.25 16.25 2.55
CA GLU A 344 -20.92 16.14 1.12
C GLU A 344 -20.05 17.31 0.64
N THR A 345 -19.41 18.03 1.57
CA THR A 345 -18.58 19.20 1.27
C THR A 345 -17.18 19.09 1.86
N ILE A 346 -16.34 20.10 1.57
CA ILE A 346 -15.02 20.28 2.18
C ILE A 346 -15.06 20.23 3.71
N ARG A 347 -16.18 20.61 4.35
CA ARG A 347 -16.29 20.62 5.81
C ARG A 347 -16.11 19.24 6.41
N PHE A 348 -16.77 18.22 5.84
CA PHE A 348 -16.56 16.84 6.25
C PHE A 348 -15.27 16.26 5.67
N ASN A 349 -14.95 16.54 4.41
CA ASN A 349 -13.74 16.00 3.77
C ASN A 349 -12.47 16.37 4.53
N LYS A 350 -12.30 17.64 4.95
CA LYS A 350 -11.14 18.05 5.76
C LYS A 350 -11.12 17.38 7.14
N PHE A 351 -12.29 17.15 7.74
CA PHE A 351 -12.43 16.45 9.02
C PHE A 351 -11.98 14.99 8.91
N ARG A 352 -12.53 14.23 7.95
CA ARG A 352 -12.15 12.82 7.75
C ARG A 352 -10.71 12.66 7.28
N ASN A 353 -10.19 13.57 6.44
CA ASN A 353 -8.83 13.50 5.92
C ASN A 353 -7.81 13.75 7.03
N TYR A 354 -8.03 14.78 7.86
CA TYR A 354 -7.14 15.05 8.98
C TYR A 354 -7.15 13.90 9.99
N ILE A 355 -8.33 13.41 10.39
CA ILE A 355 -8.46 12.25 11.27
C ILE A 355 -7.78 11.01 10.67
N GLY A 356 -8.04 10.72 9.40
CA GLY A 356 -7.45 9.58 8.70
C GLY A 356 -5.92 9.67 8.70
N ALA A 357 -5.35 10.85 8.46
CA ALA A 357 -3.90 11.03 8.50
C ALA A 357 -3.32 10.88 9.92
N GLN A 358 -3.97 11.43 10.94
CA GLN A 358 -3.45 11.37 12.31
C GLN A 358 -3.60 9.97 12.93
N LEU A 359 -4.76 9.34 12.77
CA LEU A 359 -5.13 8.09 13.47
C LEU A 359 -5.09 6.85 12.57
N SER A 360 -5.28 6.99 11.26
CA SER A 360 -5.69 5.93 10.32
C SER A 360 -7.13 5.42 10.53
N PHE A 361 -7.76 5.02 9.44
CA PHE A 361 -9.04 4.32 9.49
C PHE A 361 -8.92 2.91 10.10
N MET A 362 -7.74 2.30 10.08
CA MET A 362 -7.51 1.02 10.73
C MET A 362 -7.64 1.12 12.25
N GLN A 363 -7.05 2.15 12.86
CA GLN A 363 -7.14 2.38 14.30
C GLN A 363 -8.57 2.71 14.74
N LEU A 364 -9.29 3.51 13.94
CA LEU A 364 -10.71 3.79 14.18
C LEU A 364 -11.54 2.51 14.13
N ASN A 365 -11.40 1.71 13.07
CA ASN A 365 -12.14 0.46 12.95
C ASN A 365 -11.81 -0.53 14.08
N HIS A 366 -10.54 -0.63 14.48
CA HIS A 366 -10.14 -1.43 15.64
C HIS A 366 -10.80 -0.94 16.94
N THR A 367 -10.82 0.37 17.15
CA THR A 367 -11.47 0.98 18.34
C THR A 367 -12.99 0.72 18.34
N ALA A 368 -13.61 0.69 17.17
CA ALA A 368 -15.02 0.37 17.02
C ALA A 368 -15.37 -1.08 17.39
N ALA A 369 -14.38 -1.98 17.48
CA ALA A 369 -14.56 -3.35 17.96
C ALA A 369 -14.41 -3.49 19.49
N SER A 370 -14.19 -2.40 20.22
CA SER A 370 -14.08 -2.39 21.69
C SER A 370 -15.44 -2.50 22.39
N PRO A 371 -15.50 -2.83 23.71
CA PRO A 371 -16.77 -2.96 24.44
C PRO A 371 -17.65 -1.71 24.50
N ASP A 372 -17.07 -0.52 24.36
CA ASP A 372 -17.80 0.75 24.24
C ASP A 372 -17.33 1.52 22.98
N PRO A 373 -17.81 1.12 21.78
CA PRO A 373 -17.38 1.72 20.51
C PRO A 373 -17.66 3.22 20.44
N SER A 374 -18.80 3.66 20.98
CA SER A 374 -19.24 5.06 20.87
C SER A 374 -18.32 5.98 21.68
N ALA A 375 -18.10 5.67 22.96
CA ALA A 375 -17.20 6.46 23.80
C ALA A 375 -15.75 6.35 23.30
N GLY A 376 -15.31 5.15 22.90
CA GLY A 376 -13.97 4.92 22.38
C GLY A 376 -13.64 5.78 21.16
N ILE A 377 -14.52 5.80 20.15
CA ILE A 377 -14.33 6.62 18.93
C ILE A 377 -14.36 8.11 19.26
N LYS A 378 -15.28 8.56 20.12
CA LYS A 378 -15.36 9.97 20.55
C LYS A 378 -14.06 10.40 21.22
N ASN A 379 -13.57 9.62 22.18
CA ASN A 379 -12.35 9.90 22.91
C ASN A 379 -11.13 9.88 22.00
N LEU A 380 -11.07 8.95 21.04
CA LEU A 380 -9.97 8.87 20.10
C LEU A 380 -9.94 10.08 19.15
N VAL A 381 -11.08 10.46 18.57
CA VAL A 381 -11.17 11.63 17.69
C VAL A 381 -10.92 12.94 18.46
N ALA A 382 -11.34 13.03 19.72
CA ALA A 382 -11.09 14.21 20.56
C ALA A 382 -9.59 14.45 20.85
N GLN A 383 -8.73 13.43 20.71
CA GLN A 383 -7.28 13.62 20.81
C GLN A 383 -6.70 14.40 19.63
N VAL A 384 -7.39 14.42 18.48
CA VAL A 384 -6.89 15.06 17.24
C VAL A 384 -7.68 16.28 16.83
N ILE A 385 -8.99 16.33 17.08
CA ILE A 385 -9.85 17.45 16.73
C ILE A 385 -10.67 17.88 17.94
N THR A 386 -10.68 19.19 18.21
CA THR A 386 -11.62 19.83 19.15
C THR A 386 -12.73 20.52 18.39
N LYS A 387 -13.84 20.74 19.10
CA LYS A 387 -15.03 21.42 18.56
C LYS A 387 -14.72 22.85 18.12
#